data_AF-L9WJT8-F1
#
_entry.id   AF-L9WJT8-F1
#
_cell.length_a   1.000
_cell.length_b   1.000
_cell.length_c   1.000
_cell.angle_alpha   90.00
_cell.angle_beta   90.00
_cell.angle_gamma   90.00
#
_symmetry.space_group_name_H-M   'P 1'
#
loop_
_entity.id
_entity.type
_entity.pdbx_description
1 polymer ?
#
loop_
_entity_poly.entity_id
_entity_poly.type
_entity_poly.pdbx_seq_one_letter_code
_entity_poly.pdbx_strand_id
1 'polypeptide(L)'
;MTSNKSLEDLEEQYNESKNESLTDLENSYQEYKILGSDEDFSAKITDACVDENIYLEFSLTDGSKIVVNIERNLEGLKNLYRIFEAVGQPLRDDLRLLIGETVNVQFESKQMEHIFVGDKREVKLDVLDTPKNLDLNNESTLPDEIIAATKRRVRYEREEAEILRCDVISAYPEDKRLVLEFDLLGETALWSTPVPDGQNMSGSTFESVVEMVGHGSVQQVVEGEVYVIEKKKIPIPLVDAPNIIGKFEEWKSTWVIFGTRSDAEECLELDVSSATAESSEQADQSAATQAEHYVPRGKIKAFLNELQLGESIRYVGKGGPIEIERGGDTEIVTSMSGLERIAITSDRVILKSSQVTGDVYYKLSYDELRGADLKTGIINKKISLRTGYGTYHIKISNPDKESCREMVDFIKKQVC
;
A
#
# COMPACT_ATOMS: atom_id res chain seq x y z
N MET A 1 6.81 -16.12 72.48
CA MET A 1 6.88 -17.48 71.91
C MET A 1 7.45 -17.34 70.51
N THR A 2 8.78 -17.33 70.38
CA THR A 2 9.47 -17.35 69.09
C THR A 2 9.44 -18.78 68.59
N SER A 3 8.65 -19.02 67.55
CA SER A 3 8.56 -20.29 66.87
C SER A 3 9.91 -20.60 66.23
N ASN A 4 10.65 -21.56 66.79
CA ASN A 4 11.83 -22.12 66.14
C ASN A 4 11.31 -22.90 64.94
N LYS A 5 11.36 -22.30 63.74
CA LYS A 5 11.27 -23.05 62.49
C LYS A 5 12.33 -24.14 62.53
N SER A 6 11.93 -25.36 62.18
CA SER A 6 12.84 -26.49 62.20
C SER A 6 13.92 -26.27 61.14
N LEU A 7 15.10 -26.87 61.34
CA LEU A 7 16.17 -26.83 60.34
C LEU A 7 15.71 -27.47 59.02
N GLU A 8 14.77 -28.42 59.08
CA GLU A 8 14.13 -29.04 57.91
C GLU A 8 13.26 -28.02 57.15
N ASP A 9 12.51 -27.16 57.85
CA ASP A 9 11.69 -26.11 57.21
C ASP A 9 12.56 -25.06 56.48
N LEU A 10 13.78 -24.82 56.97
CA LEU A 10 14.73 -23.89 56.36
C LEU A 10 15.48 -24.52 55.17
N GLU A 11 15.77 -25.82 55.22
CA GLU A 11 16.35 -26.56 54.09
C GLU A 11 15.34 -26.76 52.96
N GLU A 12 14.06 -26.99 53.28
CA GLU A 12 12.98 -27.09 52.29
C GLU A 12 12.76 -25.73 51.60
N GLN A 13 12.71 -24.63 52.35
CA GLN A 13 12.56 -23.27 51.80
C GLN A 13 13.79 -22.81 51.00
N TYR A 14 15.00 -23.24 51.38
CA TYR A 14 16.23 -22.98 50.62
C TYR A 14 16.28 -23.78 49.31
N ASN A 15 15.83 -25.04 49.32
CA ASN A 15 15.78 -25.87 48.11
C ASN A 15 14.65 -25.44 47.15
N GLU A 16 13.50 -24.97 47.64
CA GLU A 16 12.47 -24.33 46.81
C GLU A 16 12.99 -23.07 46.11
N SER A 17 13.70 -22.18 46.84
CA SER A 17 14.30 -20.97 46.24
C SER A 17 15.39 -21.25 45.20
N LYS A 18 16.01 -22.44 45.26
CA LYS A 18 17.08 -22.86 44.34
C LYS A 18 16.53 -23.54 43.09
N ASN A 19 15.39 -24.22 43.20
CA ASN A 19 14.67 -24.78 42.06
C ASN A 19 13.96 -23.71 41.23
N GLU A 20 13.44 -22.64 41.86
CA GLU A 20 12.97 -21.46 41.12
C GLU A 20 14.09 -20.88 40.22
N SER A 21 15.35 -20.82 40.71
CA SER A 21 16.46 -20.28 39.92
C SER A 21 16.85 -21.09 38.67
N LEU A 22 16.64 -22.42 38.68
CA LEU A 22 16.99 -23.28 37.54
C LEU A 22 15.89 -23.29 36.48
N THR A 23 14.62 -23.27 36.91
CA THR A 23 13.49 -23.13 35.99
C THR A 23 13.50 -21.76 35.33
N ASP A 24 13.83 -20.70 36.08
CA ASP A 24 13.97 -19.35 35.52
C ASP A 24 15.15 -19.24 34.53
N LEU A 25 16.27 -19.92 34.82
CA LEU A 25 17.43 -19.99 33.93
C LEU A 25 17.15 -20.81 32.66
N GLU A 26 16.43 -21.93 32.78
CA GLU A 26 16.02 -22.74 31.62
C GLU A 26 15.01 -21.98 30.76
N ASN A 27 14.02 -21.31 31.37
CA ASN A 27 13.07 -20.45 30.66
C ASN A 27 13.81 -19.32 29.94
N SER A 28 14.73 -18.62 30.62
CA SER A 28 15.56 -17.57 30.01
C SER A 28 16.46 -18.10 28.89
N TYR A 29 16.93 -19.35 28.97
CA TYR A 29 17.76 -19.98 27.95
C TYR A 29 16.95 -20.45 26.74
N GLN A 30 15.75 -21.01 26.93
CA GLN A 30 14.83 -21.36 25.85
C GLN A 30 14.33 -20.09 25.16
N GLU A 31 13.98 -19.07 25.92
CA GLU A 31 13.64 -17.74 25.42
C GLU A 31 14.81 -17.17 24.58
N TYR A 32 16.03 -17.19 25.11
CA TYR A 32 17.23 -16.79 24.37
C TYR A 32 17.46 -17.61 23.08
N LYS A 33 17.16 -18.91 23.11
CA LYS A 33 17.33 -19.80 21.95
C LYS A 33 16.29 -19.51 20.87
N ILE A 34 15.04 -19.28 21.26
CA ILE A 34 13.95 -18.86 20.35
C ILE A 34 14.24 -17.46 19.77
N LEU A 35 14.72 -16.53 20.60
CA LEU A 35 15.06 -15.17 20.19
C LEU A 35 16.38 -15.06 19.41
N GLY A 36 17.23 -16.09 19.47
CA GLY A 36 18.56 -16.10 18.88
C GLY A 36 18.64 -16.84 17.55
N SER A 37 17.64 -17.65 17.21
CA SER A 37 17.52 -18.29 15.91
C SER A 37 16.63 -17.44 15.02
N ASP A 38 17.12 -17.05 13.83
CA ASP A 38 16.29 -16.51 12.75
C ASP A 38 15.28 -17.56 12.19
N GLU A 39 14.96 -18.60 12.96
CA GLU A 39 14.13 -19.73 12.57
C GLU A 39 12.66 -19.43 12.86
N ASP A 40 11.80 -19.75 11.90
CA ASP A 40 10.35 -19.70 12.06
C ASP A 40 9.90 -20.78 13.06
N PHE A 41 9.02 -20.43 13.99
CA PHE A 41 8.41 -21.39 14.91
C PHE A 41 6.89 -21.39 14.78
N SER A 42 6.31 -22.57 14.97
CA SER A 42 4.88 -22.77 14.86
C SER A 42 4.18 -22.34 16.14
N ALA A 43 3.17 -21.50 16.04
CA ALA A 43 2.36 -21.03 17.15
C ALA A 43 0.88 -21.30 16.88
N LYS A 44 0.15 -21.76 17.90
CA LYS A 44 -1.28 -22.02 17.81
C LYS A 44 -2.06 -20.88 18.44
N ILE A 45 -3.03 -20.32 17.74
CA ILE A 45 -3.92 -19.31 18.30
C ILE A 45 -4.84 -20.00 19.31
N THR A 46 -4.74 -19.65 20.59
CA THR A 46 -5.50 -20.27 21.67
C THR A 46 -6.68 -19.44 22.13
N ASP A 47 -6.62 -18.12 21.93
CA ASP A 47 -7.69 -17.22 22.32
C ASP A 47 -7.73 -15.97 21.43
N ALA A 48 -8.89 -15.33 21.36
CA ALA A 48 -9.10 -14.10 20.60
C ALA A 48 -10.25 -13.27 21.18
N CYS A 49 -9.99 -12.00 21.48
CA CYS A 49 -11.02 -11.08 22.00
C CYS A 49 -10.94 -9.68 21.38
N VAL A 50 -12.04 -8.96 21.46
CA VAL A 50 -12.22 -7.57 20.99
C VAL A 50 -12.63 -6.71 22.19
N ASP A 51 -11.88 -5.64 22.42
CA ASP A 51 -12.18 -4.59 23.40
C ASP A 51 -11.83 -3.22 22.76
N GLU A 52 -11.08 -2.36 23.44
CA GLU A 52 -10.49 -1.15 22.84
C GLU A 52 -9.56 -1.47 21.67
N ASN A 53 -8.93 -2.65 21.69
CA ASN A 53 -8.15 -3.24 20.61
C ASN A 53 -8.56 -4.69 20.36
N ILE A 54 -7.94 -5.33 19.37
CA ILE A 54 -8.09 -6.77 19.14
C ILE A 54 -6.89 -7.47 19.77
N TYR A 55 -7.12 -8.53 20.52
CA TYR A 55 -6.06 -9.31 21.18
C TYR A 55 -6.11 -10.75 20.72
N LEU A 56 -4.94 -11.30 20.39
CA LEU A 56 -4.76 -12.71 20.05
C LEU A 56 -3.76 -13.34 21.02
N GLU A 57 -4.13 -14.48 21.61
CA GLU A 57 -3.22 -15.30 22.41
C GLU A 57 -2.67 -16.41 21.53
N PHE A 58 -1.34 -16.54 21.48
CA PHE A 58 -0.66 -17.62 20.80
C PHE A 58 0.04 -18.51 21.83
N SER A 59 -0.14 -19.83 21.69
CA SER A 59 0.62 -20.85 22.40
C SER A 59 1.75 -21.33 21.50
N LEU A 60 2.99 -21.18 21.99
CA LEU A 60 4.18 -21.72 21.34
C LEU A 60 4.31 -23.22 21.61
N THR A 61 5.22 -23.89 20.87
CA THR A 61 5.44 -25.34 20.97
C THR A 61 5.96 -25.81 22.33
N ASP A 62 6.62 -24.93 23.08
CA ASP A 62 7.10 -25.17 24.44
C ASP A 62 6.01 -24.96 25.52
N GLY A 63 4.81 -24.55 25.12
CA GLY A 63 3.68 -24.26 26.00
C GLY A 63 3.67 -22.84 26.57
N SER A 64 4.67 -22.02 26.26
CA SER A 64 4.63 -20.59 26.58
C SER A 64 3.52 -19.89 25.79
N LYS A 65 3.01 -18.80 26.36
CA LYS A 65 1.90 -18.03 25.80
C LYS A 65 2.34 -16.59 25.57
N ILE A 66 2.01 -16.06 24.41
CA ILE A 66 2.24 -14.66 24.05
C ILE A 66 0.91 -14.02 23.69
N VAL A 67 0.69 -12.80 24.18
CA VAL A 67 -0.49 -12.01 23.85
C VAL A 67 -0.07 -10.89 22.94
N VAL A 68 -0.81 -10.73 21.86
CA VAL A 68 -0.50 -9.79 20.80
C VAL A 68 -1.61 -8.78 20.69
N ASN A 69 -1.23 -7.50 20.66
CA ASN A 69 -2.16 -6.40 20.46
C ASN A 69 -2.25 -6.05 18.98
N ILE A 70 -3.48 -5.90 18.51
CA ILE A 70 -3.81 -5.42 17.19
C ILE A 70 -4.67 -4.19 17.37
N GLU A 71 -4.07 -3.02 17.14
CA GLU A 71 -4.78 -1.75 17.28
C GLU A 71 -6.01 -1.71 16.37
N ARG A 72 -7.12 -1.14 16.86
CA ARG A 72 -8.34 -0.94 16.04
C ARG A 72 -8.23 0.24 15.07
N ASN A 73 -7.05 0.44 14.50
CA ASN A 73 -6.78 1.37 13.43
C ASN A 73 -6.55 0.63 12.11
N LEU A 74 -6.29 1.39 11.05
CA LEU A 74 -6.17 0.85 9.70
C LEU A 74 -5.06 -0.20 9.56
N GLU A 75 -3.91 0.03 10.21
CA GLU A 75 -2.75 -0.86 10.10
C GLU A 75 -2.98 -2.15 10.90
N GLY A 76 -3.53 -2.05 12.12
CA GLY A 76 -3.87 -3.24 12.91
C GLY A 76 -4.92 -4.12 12.23
N LEU A 77 -5.97 -3.55 11.65
CA LEU A 77 -6.98 -4.33 10.93
C LEU A 77 -6.43 -5.02 9.67
N LYS A 78 -5.49 -4.37 8.99
CA LYS A 78 -4.75 -4.98 7.88
C LYS A 78 -3.90 -6.15 8.35
N ASN A 79 -3.25 -6.01 9.50
CA ASN A 79 -2.53 -7.09 10.12
C ASN A 79 -3.45 -8.25 10.48
N LEU A 80 -4.63 -7.98 11.06
CA LEU A 80 -5.63 -9.00 11.34
C LEU A 80 -6.07 -9.74 10.06
N TYR A 81 -6.35 -9.02 8.98
CA TYR A 81 -6.70 -9.65 7.70
C TYR A 81 -5.60 -10.59 7.21
N ARG A 82 -4.32 -10.18 7.32
CA ARG A 82 -3.19 -11.03 6.94
C ARG A 82 -3.12 -12.31 7.78
N ILE A 83 -3.50 -12.24 9.05
CA ILE A 83 -3.56 -13.42 9.93
C ILE A 83 -4.65 -14.39 9.44
N PHE A 84 -5.88 -13.92 9.21
CA PHE A 84 -6.96 -14.72 8.61
C PHE A 84 -6.50 -15.41 7.33
N GLU A 85 -5.81 -14.65 6.50
CA GLU A 85 -5.34 -15.13 5.21
C GLU A 85 -4.22 -16.17 5.31
N ALA A 86 -3.31 -16.01 6.28
CA ALA A 86 -2.25 -16.98 6.57
C ALA A 86 -2.81 -18.32 7.06
N VAL A 87 -3.94 -18.31 7.77
CA VAL A 87 -4.63 -19.53 8.20
C VAL A 87 -5.63 -20.06 7.15
N GLY A 88 -5.68 -19.45 5.96
CA GLY A 88 -6.56 -19.87 4.88
C GLY A 88 -8.05 -19.60 5.13
N GLN A 89 -8.38 -18.69 6.05
CA GLN A 89 -9.74 -18.32 6.40
C GLN A 89 -10.10 -16.94 5.81
N PRO A 90 -11.34 -16.73 5.32
CA PRO A 90 -11.78 -15.39 4.95
C PRO A 90 -12.01 -14.54 6.21
N LEU A 91 -11.71 -13.23 6.14
CA LEU A 91 -12.01 -12.31 7.24
C LEU A 91 -13.52 -12.33 7.55
N ARG A 92 -13.85 -12.69 8.79
CA ARG A 92 -15.21 -12.67 9.35
C ARG A 92 -15.27 -11.81 10.61
N ASP A 93 -16.49 -11.60 11.08
CA ASP A 93 -16.80 -10.96 12.35
C ASP A 93 -16.34 -11.78 13.54
N ASP A 94 -16.56 -13.10 13.53
CA ASP A 94 -16.20 -13.98 14.63
C ASP A 94 -14.71 -14.36 14.62
N LEU A 95 -13.93 -13.79 15.54
CA LEU A 95 -12.51 -14.10 15.73
C LEU A 95 -12.27 -15.53 16.26
N ARG A 96 -13.29 -16.20 16.80
CA ARG A 96 -13.16 -17.60 17.26
C ARG A 96 -12.77 -18.55 16.15
N LEU A 97 -12.99 -18.16 14.89
CA LEU A 97 -12.56 -18.91 13.71
C LEU A 97 -11.03 -19.00 13.58
N LEU A 98 -10.29 -18.13 14.26
CA LEU A 98 -8.84 -18.21 14.36
C LEU A 98 -8.39 -19.19 15.46
N ILE A 99 -9.22 -19.45 16.46
CA ILE A 99 -8.85 -20.31 17.60
C ILE A 99 -8.66 -21.75 17.11
N GLY A 100 -7.49 -22.30 17.40
CA GLY A 100 -7.10 -23.64 16.96
C GLY A 100 -6.21 -23.64 15.74
N GLU A 101 -6.20 -22.56 14.96
CA GLU A 101 -5.36 -22.41 13.79
C GLU A 101 -3.89 -22.23 14.17
N THR A 102 -3.01 -22.68 13.28
CA THR A 102 -1.57 -22.66 13.48
C THR A 102 -0.93 -21.72 12.48
N VAL A 103 -0.08 -20.83 12.97
CA VAL A 103 0.69 -19.87 12.17
C VAL A 103 2.18 -20.04 12.41
N ASN A 104 3.00 -19.71 11.41
CA ASN A 104 4.43 -19.55 11.62
C ASN A 104 4.68 -18.14 12.15
N VAL A 105 5.43 -18.05 13.25
CA VAL A 105 5.84 -16.83 13.92
C VAL A 105 7.35 -16.69 13.83
N GLN A 106 7.80 -15.47 13.57
CA GLN A 106 9.20 -15.06 13.63
C GLN A 106 9.30 -13.79 14.49
N PHE A 107 10.37 -13.64 15.28
CA PHE A 107 10.61 -12.43 16.08
C PHE A 107 11.65 -11.52 15.40
N GLU A 108 11.35 -10.23 15.25
CA GLU A 108 12.29 -9.27 14.60
C GLU A 108 13.42 -8.79 15.53
N SER A 109 13.34 -9.05 16.84
CA SER A 109 14.33 -8.56 17.80
C SER A 109 14.36 -9.39 19.09
N LYS A 110 15.43 -9.19 19.88
CA LYS A 110 15.57 -9.76 21.24
C LYS A 110 14.49 -9.28 22.23
N GLN A 111 13.61 -8.37 21.83
CA GLN A 111 12.58 -7.79 22.70
C GLN A 111 11.17 -8.31 22.37
N MET A 112 11.03 -9.34 21.52
CA MET A 112 9.75 -9.89 21.07
C MET A 112 8.79 -8.85 20.48
N GLU A 113 9.26 -7.70 19.99
CA GLU A 113 8.35 -6.59 19.67
C GLU A 113 7.48 -6.85 18.44
N HIS A 114 7.87 -7.76 17.55
CA HIS A 114 7.18 -8.00 16.28
C HIS A 114 7.06 -9.48 15.92
N ILE A 115 5.88 -9.90 15.47
CA ILE A 115 5.55 -11.26 15.04
C ILE A 115 5.17 -11.29 13.55
N PHE A 116 5.95 -12.00 12.74
CA PHE A 116 5.58 -12.32 11.36
C PHE A 116 4.58 -13.47 11.33
N VAL A 117 3.56 -13.43 10.45
CA VAL A 117 2.55 -14.49 10.37
C VAL A 117 2.48 -15.04 8.95
N GLY A 118 2.83 -16.32 8.79
CA GLY A 118 2.76 -17.05 7.51
C GLY A 118 4.04 -16.99 6.68
N ASP A 119 4.03 -17.64 5.52
CA ASP A 119 5.23 -18.03 4.77
C ASP A 119 5.84 -16.92 3.88
N LYS A 120 5.17 -15.76 3.67
CA LYS A 120 5.67 -14.70 2.76
C LYS A 120 5.22 -13.25 3.04
N ARG A 121 4.46 -12.96 4.10
CA ARG A 121 3.93 -11.60 4.33
C ARG A 121 4.20 -11.14 5.74
N GLU A 122 5.07 -10.14 5.86
CA GLU A 122 5.38 -9.47 7.11
C GLU A 122 4.12 -8.85 7.71
N VAL A 123 3.78 -9.31 8.91
CA VAL A 123 2.82 -8.66 9.80
C VAL A 123 3.68 -8.11 10.93
N LYS A 124 3.50 -6.86 11.33
CA LYS A 124 4.18 -6.31 12.51
C LYS A 124 3.15 -6.16 13.60
N LEU A 125 3.31 -6.92 14.67
CA LEU A 125 2.36 -6.94 15.77
C LEU A 125 3.10 -6.73 17.07
N ASP A 126 2.58 -5.84 17.91
CA ASP A 126 3.18 -5.55 19.21
C ASP A 126 2.83 -6.65 20.21
N VAL A 127 3.86 -7.31 20.75
CA VAL A 127 3.70 -8.26 21.85
C VAL A 127 3.54 -7.50 23.16
N LEU A 128 2.54 -7.91 23.94
CA LEU A 128 2.30 -7.36 25.27
C LEU A 128 2.76 -8.35 26.34
N ASP A 129 3.41 -7.83 27.39
CA ASP A 129 3.44 -8.52 28.68
C ASP A 129 1.99 -8.75 29.10
N THR A 130 1.63 -10.02 29.32
CA THR A 130 0.24 -10.46 29.56
C THR A 130 -0.48 -9.46 30.47
N PRO A 131 -1.43 -8.66 29.97
CA PRO A 131 -1.99 -7.59 30.78
C PRO A 131 -2.72 -8.24 31.95
N LYS A 132 -2.36 -7.89 33.18
CA LYS A 132 -2.89 -8.52 34.41
C LYS A 132 -4.42 -8.47 34.56
N ASN A 133 -5.11 -7.72 33.69
CA ASN A 133 -6.55 -7.49 33.70
C ASN A 133 -7.23 -7.74 32.34
N LEU A 134 -6.57 -8.39 31.37
CA LEU A 134 -7.22 -8.69 30.09
C LEU A 134 -8.18 -9.87 30.28
N ASP A 135 -9.49 -9.61 30.28
CA ASP A 135 -10.49 -10.68 30.26
C ASP A 135 -10.68 -11.16 28.82
N LEU A 136 -9.96 -12.20 28.45
CA LEU A 136 -10.06 -12.82 27.13
C LEU A 136 -11.46 -13.44 26.88
N ASN A 137 -12.33 -13.53 27.88
CA ASN A 137 -13.72 -13.96 27.71
C ASN A 137 -14.66 -12.85 27.18
N ASN A 138 -14.14 -11.67 26.85
CA ASN A 138 -14.92 -10.57 26.26
C ASN A 138 -15.47 -10.88 24.85
N GLU A 139 -16.18 -9.92 24.25
CA GLU A 139 -16.73 -10.04 22.89
C GLU A 139 -15.66 -10.47 21.88
N SER A 140 -15.93 -11.52 21.11
CA SER A 140 -15.01 -12.03 20.06
C SER A 140 -15.47 -11.62 18.66
N THR A 141 -16.49 -10.78 18.57
CA THR A 141 -17.14 -10.40 17.31
C THR A 141 -16.75 -8.97 16.96
N LEU A 142 -16.18 -8.79 15.77
CA LEU A 142 -15.88 -7.45 15.25
C LEU A 142 -17.17 -6.74 14.82
N PRO A 143 -17.28 -5.42 15.03
CA PRO A 143 -18.35 -4.62 14.44
C PRO A 143 -18.38 -4.73 12.91
N ASP A 144 -19.56 -4.85 12.31
CA ASP A 144 -19.76 -4.98 10.85
C ASP A 144 -19.06 -3.89 10.04
N GLU A 145 -19.12 -2.65 10.54
CA GLU A 145 -18.50 -1.48 9.91
C GLU A 145 -16.98 -1.65 9.76
N ILE A 146 -16.32 -2.27 10.74
CA ILE A 146 -14.88 -2.52 10.77
C ILE A 146 -14.50 -3.58 9.73
N ILE A 147 -15.30 -4.65 9.61
CA ILE A 147 -15.07 -5.73 8.65
C ILE A 147 -15.23 -5.20 7.23
N ALA A 148 -16.30 -4.45 6.98
CA ALA A 148 -16.55 -3.82 5.69
C ALA A 148 -15.40 -2.87 5.30
N ALA A 149 -14.97 -1.99 6.22
CA ALA A 149 -13.85 -1.09 5.97
C ALA A 149 -12.52 -1.85 5.68
N THR A 150 -12.25 -2.92 6.42
CA THR A 150 -11.05 -3.74 6.26
C THR A 150 -11.05 -4.47 4.92
N LYS A 151 -12.17 -5.11 4.56
CA LYS A 151 -12.33 -5.78 3.25
C LYS A 151 -12.17 -4.79 2.11
N ARG A 152 -12.79 -3.61 2.20
CA ARG A 152 -12.64 -2.55 1.21
C ARG A 152 -11.19 -2.12 1.03
N ARG A 153 -10.48 -1.91 2.13
CA ARG A 153 -9.08 -1.50 2.08
C ARG A 153 -8.18 -2.58 1.53
N VAL A 154 -8.31 -3.82 2.00
CA VAL A 154 -7.43 -4.90 1.52
C VAL A 154 -7.72 -5.21 0.05
N ARG A 155 -8.98 -5.15 -0.38
CA ARG A 155 -9.30 -5.21 -1.81
C ARG A 155 -8.69 -4.02 -2.56
N TYR A 156 -8.79 -2.78 -2.04
CA TYR A 156 -8.10 -1.61 -2.63
C TYR A 156 -6.57 -1.74 -2.68
N GLU A 157 -5.92 -2.35 -1.68
CA GLU A 157 -4.46 -2.54 -1.66
C GLU A 157 -4.01 -3.70 -2.54
N ARG A 158 -4.79 -4.78 -2.60
CA ARG A 158 -4.60 -5.88 -3.56
C ARG A 158 -4.84 -5.41 -4.98
N GLU A 159 -5.79 -4.50 -5.13
CA GLU A 159 -6.17 -3.83 -6.34
C GLU A 159 -5.60 -2.40 -6.34
N GLU A 160 -4.30 -2.23 -6.03
CA GLU A 160 -3.52 -1.05 -6.50
C GLU A 160 -3.69 -0.81 -8.02
N ALA A 161 -4.29 -1.78 -8.71
CA ALA A 161 -4.99 -1.60 -9.95
C ALA A 161 -5.77 -0.28 -9.98
N GLU A 162 -5.43 0.55 -10.94
CA GLU A 162 -6.19 1.74 -11.28
C GLU A 162 -7.62 1.37 -11.73
N ILE A 163 -7.86 0.08 -12.03
CA ILE A 163 -9.10 -0.51 -12.53
C ILE A 163 -9.50 -1.69 -11.64
N LEU A 164 -10.70 -1.64 -11.06
CA LEU A 164 -11.26 -2.74 -10.28
C LEU A 164 -12.16 -3.61 -11.17
N ARG A 165 -12.08 -4.93 -11.02
CA ARG A 165 -12.97 -5.89 -11.70
C ARG A 165 -14.10 -6.26 -10.74
N CYS A 166 -15.34 -6.07 -11.18
CA CYS A 166 -16.54 -6.36 -10.40
C CYS A 166 -17.38 -7.40 -11.15
N ASP A 167 -17.65 -8.53 -10.51
CA ASP A 167 -18.58 -9.53 -11.06
C ASP A 167 -20.02 -9.03 -10.83
N VAL A 168 -20.87 -9.18 -11.86
CA VAL A 168 -22.30 -8.86 -11.75
C VAL A 168 -22.97 -9.93 -10.88
N ILE A 169 -23.62 -9.51 -9.79
CA ILE A 169 -24.33 -10.40 -8.87
C ILE A 169 -25.72 -10.70 -9.43
N SER A 170 -26.42 -9.66 -9.89
CA SER A 170 -27.77 -9.78 -10.45
C SER A 170 -28.06 -8.65 -11.44
N ALA A 171 -29.00 -8.91 -12.35
CA ALA A 171 -29.47 -7.95 -13.33
C ALA A 171 -30.97 -8.12 -13.53
N TYR A 172 -31.75 -7.06 -13.32
CA TYR A 172 -33.21 -7.13 -13.38
C TYR A 172 -33.83 -5.84 -13.90
N PRO A 173 -35.03 -5.90 -14.51
CA PRO A 173 -35.75 -4.71 -14.94
C PRO A 173 -36.51 -4.05 -13.77
N GLU A 174 -36.41 -2.72 -13.66
CA GLU A 174 -37.16 -1.89 -12.70
C GLU A 174 -37.54 -0.56 -13.34
N ASP A 175 -38.82 -0.17 -13.34
CA ASP A 175 -39.31 1.13 -13.86
C ASP A 175 -38.75 1.54 -15.24
N LYS A 176 -38.75 0.61 -16.20
CA LYS A 176 -38.16 0.78 -17.55
C LYS A 176 -36.65 1.02 -17.54
N ARG A 177 -35.94 0.51 -16.53
CA ARG A 177 -34.48 0.53 -16.41
C ARG A 177 -33.99 -0.90 -16.25
N LEU A 178 -32.78 -1.16 -16.72
CA LEU A 178 -32.01 -2.34 -16.34
C LEU A 178 -31.17 -1.94 -15.12
N VAL A 179 -31.40 -2.60 -13.99
CA VAL A 179 -30.61 -2.44 -12.77
C VAL A 179 -29.58 -3.54 -12.73
N LEU A 180 -28.32 -3.17 -12.47
CA LEU A 180 -27.21 -4.09 -12.21
C LEU A 180 -26.81 -3.97 -10.75
N GLU A 181 -26.69 -5.12 -10.10
CA GLU A 181 -26.05 -5.28 -8.81
C GLU A 181 -24.69 -5.93 -9.04
N PHE A 182 -23.62 -5.36 -8.50
CA PHE A 182 -22.28 -5.95 -8.61
C PHE A 182 -21.49 -5.76 -7.32
N ASP A 183 -20.52 -6.64 -7.08
CA ASP A 183 -19.67 -6.58 -5.89
C ASP A 183 -18.54 -5.56 -6.11
N LEU A 184 -18.66 -4.40 -5.46
CA LEU A 184 -17.60 -3.42 -5.38
C LEU A 184 -16.99 -3.44 -3.98
N LEU A 185 -15.72 -3.86 -3.89
CA LEU A 185 -14.96 -3.80 -2.63
C LEU A 185 -15.58 -4.55 -1.42
N GLY A 186 -16.47 -5.51 -1.68
CA GLY A 186 -17.12 -6.38 -0.69
C GLY A 186 -18.57 -5.95 -0.42
N GLU A 187 -19.08 -5.00 -1.18
CA GLU A 187 -20.38 -4.40 -1.00
C GLU A 187 -21.16 -4.38 -2.30
N THR A 188 -22.49 -4.43 -2.17
CA THR A 188 -23.37 -4.41 -3.33
C THR A 188 -23.52 -2.97 -3.82
N ALA A 189 -22.90 -2.68 -4.96
CA ALA A 189 -23.12 -1.45 -5.70
C ALA A 189 -24.31 -1.60 -6.66
N LEU A 190 -25.12 -0.56 -6.73
CA LEU A 190 -26.28 -0.47 -7.62
C LEU A 190 -26.04 0.55 -8.71
N TRP A 191 -26.24 0.14 -9.96
CA TRP A 191 -26.26 1.05 -11.09
C TRP A 191 -27.42 0.70 -12.02
N SER A 192 -27.99 1.69 -12.71
CA SER A 192 -29.08 1.42 -13.65
C SER A 192 -29.05 2.30 -14.89
N THR A 193 -29.43 1.70 -16.01
CA THR A 193 -29.59 2.37 -17.30
C THR A 193 -31.04 2.29 -17.79
N PRO A 194 -31.59 3.34 -18.42
CA PRO A 194 -32.89 3.24 -19.10
C PRO A 194 -32.89 2.13 -20.16
N VAL A 195 -34.02 1.41 -20.27
CA VAL A 195 -34.30 0.48 -21.37
C VAL A 195 -35.06 1.27 -22.44
N PRO A 196 -34.45 1.53 -23.62
CA PRO A 196 -35.11 2.27 -24.67
C PRO A 196 -36.26 1.48 -25.31
N ASP A 197 -37.26 2.21 -25.82
CA ASP A 197 -38.30 1.62 -26.67
C ASP A 197 -37.67 1.21 -28.02
N GLY A 198 -38.14 0.11 -28.62
CA GLY A 198 -37.40 -0.66 -29.65
C GLY A 198 -36.84 0.08 -30.88
N GLN A 199 -37.26 1.30 -31.19
CA GLN A 199 -36.66 2.12 -32.25
C GLN A 199 -35.38 2.86 -31.82
N ASN A 200 -35.14 3.02 -30.51
CA ASN A 200 -34.01 3.75 -29.93
C ASN A 200 -32.99 2.82 -29.24
N MET A 201 -33.00 1.52 -29.57
CA MET A 201 -32.07 0.54 -29.00
C MET A 201 -30.62 0.80 -29.43
N SER A 202 -30.40 1.12 -30.70
CA SER A 202 -29.06 1.28 -31.25
C SER A 202 -28.38 2.54 -30.72
N GLY A 203 -27.13 2.41 -30.27
CA GLY A 203 -26.32 3.44 -29.62
C GLY A 203 -26.71 3.71 -28.17
N SER A 204 -27.63 2.93 -27.59
CA SER A 204 -28.04 3.13 -26.20
C SER A 204 -27.03 2.52 -25.21
N THR A 205 -27.01 3.08 -24.00
CA THR A 205 -26.27 2.48 -22.88
C THR A 205 -26.75 1.06 -22.58
N PHE A 206 -28.06 0.78 -22.74
CA PHE A 206 -28.61 -0.56 -22.60
C PHE A 206 -28.00 -1.54 -23.61
N GLU A 207 -27.93 -1.18 -24.89
CA GLU A 207 -27.27 -2.01 -25.91
C GLU A 207 -25.80 -2.23 -25.56
N SER A 208 -25.09 -1.20 -25.11
CA SER A 208 -23.68 -1.32 -24.71
C SER A 208 -23.50 -2.33 -23.56
N VAL A 209 -24.37 -2.32 -22.55
CA VAL A 209 -24.36 -3.32 -21.47
C VAL A 209 -24.61 -4.73 -22.02
N VAL A 210 -25.63 -4.90 -22.87
CA VAL A 210 -25.99 -6.21 -23.41
C VAL A 210 -24.87 -6.78 -24.28
N GLU A 211 -24.26 -5.96 -25.13
CA GLU A 211 -23.18 -6.39 -26.03
C GLU A 211 -21.86 -6.61 -25.28
N MET A 212 -21.44 -5.67 -24.43
CA MET A 212 -20.13 -5.72 -23.77
C MET A 212 -20.12 -6.65 -22.55
N VAL A 213 -21.14 -6.58 -21.71
CA VAL A 213 -21.22 -7.34 -20.45
C VAL A 213 -21.97 -8.66 -20.65
N GLY A 214 -23.05 -8.64 -21.44
CA GLY A 214 -23.89 -9.80 -21.71
C GLY A 214 -23.56 -10.57 -23.00
N HIS A 215 -22.50 -10.21 -23.73
CA HIS A 215 -22.12 -10.86 -25.00
C HIS A 215 -23.27 -11.00 -26.02
N GLY A 216 -24.16 -10.00 -26.08
CA GLY A 216 -25.33 -9.96 -26.95
C GLY A 216 -26.61 -10.55 -26.33
N SER A 217 -26.58 -10.93 -25.05
CA SER A 217 -27.72 -11.50 -24.32
C SER A 217 -27.97 -10.83 -22.99
N VAL A 218 -29.18 -10.31 -22.79
CA VAL A 218 -29.62 -9.75 -21.49
C VAL A 218 -29.49 -10.77 -20.36
N GLN A 219 -29.69 -12.06 -20.64
CA GLN A 219 -29.62 -13.13 -19.64
C GLN A 219 -28.20 -13.38 -19.17
N GLN A 220 -27.21 -13.17 -20.04
CA GLN A 220 -25.80 -13.39 -19.73
C GLN A 220 -25.16 -12.21 -18.99
N VAL A 221 -25.85 -11.07 -18.88
CA VAL A 221 -25.36 -9.92 -18.10
C VAL A 221 -25.10 -10.29 -16.64
N VAL A 222 -25.88 -11.22 -16.06
CA VAL A 222 -25.70 -11.72 -14.68
C VAL A 222 -24.42 -12.54 -14.51
N GLU A 223 -23.87 -13.10 -15.58
CA GLU A 223 -22.60 -13.84 -15.56
C GLU A 223 -21.43 -12.96 -16.02
N GLY A 224 -21.72 -11.72 -16.39
CA GLY A 224 -20.74 -10.78 -16.90
C GLY A 224 -19.94 -10.10 -15.79
N GLU A 225 -18.98 -9.32 -16.24
CA GLU A 225 -18.09 -8.52 -15.39
C GLU A 225 -18.12 -7.08 -15.88
N VAL A 226 -17.92 -6.16 -14.95
CA VAL A 226 -17.72 -4.74 -15.24
C VAL A 226 -16.40 -4.28 -14.64
N TYR A 227 -15.85 -3.22 -15.22
CA TYR A 227 -14.60 -2.63 -14.78
C TYR A 227 -14.86 -1.22 -14.28
N VAL A 228 -14.40 -0.90 -13.07
CA VAL A 228 -14.67 0.42 -12.48
C VAL A 228 -13.39 1.17 -12.14
N ILE A 229 -13.43 2.48 -12.40
CA ILE A 229 -12.37 3.43 -12.06
C ILE A 229 -12.95 4.56 -11.24
N GLU A 230 -12.27 4.95 -10.17
CA GLU A 230 -12.66 6.14 -9.41
C GLU A 230 -12.44 7.40 -10.27
N LYS A 231 -13.48 8.23 -10.41
CA LYS A 231 -13.51 9.40 -11.30
C LYS A 231 -12.29 10.32 -11.18
N LYS A 232 -11.74 10.46 -9.97
CA LYS A 232 -10.57 11.31 -9.69
C LYS A 232 -9.25 10.77 -10.26
N LYS A 233 -9.20 9.49 -10.61
CA LYS A 233 -8.05 8.84 -11.25
C LYS A 233 -8.08 8.97 -12.77
N ILE A 234 -9.23 9.28 -13.36
CA ILE A 234 -9.37 9.46 -14.81
C ILE A 234 -8.78 10.82 -15.19
N PRO A 235 -7.72 10.86 -16.01
CA PRO A 235 -7.02 12.10 -16.33
C PRO A 235 -7.82 13.01 -17.27
N ILE A 236 -8.78 12.45 -18.02
CA ILE A 236 -9.55 13.14 -19.05
C ILE A 236 -10.99 13.49 -18.62
N PRO A 237 -11.64 14.46 -19.30
CA PRO A 237 -13.09 14.63 -19.21
C PRO A 237 -13.83 13.32 -19.56
N LEU A 238 -14.93 13.01 -18.89
CA LEU A 238 -15.69 11.77 -19.19
C LEU A 238 -16.31 11.75 -20.58
N VAL A 239 -16.52 12.92 -21.17
CA VAL A 239 -17.05 13.04 -22.53
C VAL A 239 -16.08 12.46 -23.57
N ASP A 240 -14.79 12.42 -23.24
CA ASP A 240 -13.73 11.95 -24.14
C ASP A 240 -13.30 10.51 -23.83
N ALA A 241 -13.86 9.91 -22.78
CA ALA A 241 -13.48 8.57 -22.35
C ALA A 241 -14.22 7.52 -23.19
N PRO A 242 -13.49 6.50 -23.71
CA PRO A 242 -14.07 5.51 -24.59
C PRO A 242 -15.08 4.62 -23.84
N ASN A 243 -16.20 4.32 -24.50
CA ASN A 243 -17.11 3.23 -24.14
C ASN A 243 -17.54 3.20 -22.66
N ILE A 244 -17.73 4.37 -22.04
CA ILE A 244 -18.30 4.45 -20.69
C ILE A 244 -19.72 3.89 -20.73
N ILE A 245 -19.96 2.85 -19.95
CA ILE A 245 -21.30 2.32 -19.71
C ILE A 245 -22.06 3.26 -18.78
N GLY A 246 -21.43 3.73 -17.71
CA GLY A 246 -22.10 4.62 -16.78
C GLY A 246 -21.23 5.14 -15.65
N LYS A 247 -21.87 5.75 -14.68
CA LYS A 247 -21.26 6.18 -13.43
C LYS A 247 -22.24 6.05 -12.29
N PHE A 248 -21.72 5.87 -11.08
CA PHE A 248 -22.52 5.87 -9.86
C PHE A 248 -21.75 6.57 -8.74
N GLU A 249 -22.48 6.99 -7.71
CA GLU A 249 -21.92 7.64 -6.53
C GLU A 249 -22.03 6.68 -5.35
N GLU A 250 -20.90 6.43 -4.72
CA GLU A 250 -20.81 5.62 -3.51
C GLU A 250 -19.84 6.31 -2.56
N TRP A 251 -20.31 6.67 -1.37
CA TRP A 251 -19.52 7.25 -0.29
C TRP A 251 -18.50 8.32 -0.69
N LYS A 252 -19.00 9.49 -1.10
CA LYS A 252 -18.17 10.65 -1.50
C LYS A 252 -17.24 10.40 -2.69
N SER A 253 -17.26 9.21 -3.29
CA SER A 253 -16.55 8.88 -4.51
C SER A 253 -17.54 8.68 -5.65
N THR A 254 -17.13 9.09 -6.85
CA THR A 254 -17.83 8.78 -8.09
C THR A 254 -17.04 7.71 -8.81
N TRP A 255 -17.70 6.64 -9.21
CA TRP A 255 -17.11 5.53 -9.95
C TRP A 255 -17.61 5.55 -11.39
N VAL A 256 -16.73 5.23 -12.33
CA VAL A 256 -17.04 5.14 -13.76
C VAL A 256 -16.95 3.69 -14.19
N ILE A 257 -17.97 3.21 -14.89
CA ILE A 257 -18.16 1.81 -15.27
C ILE A 257 -17.81 1.64 -16.75
N PHE A 258 -17.00 0.63 -17.04
CA PHE A 258 -16.60 0.17 -18.37
C PHE A 258 -17.05 -1.28 -18.56
N GLY A 259 -17.43 -1.62 -19.80
CA GLY A 259 -17.80 -2.99 -20.16
C GLY A 259 -16.62 -3.92 -20.34
N THR A 260 -15.45 -3.36 -20.67
CA THR A 260 -14.22 -4.14 -20.85
C THR A 260 -13.05 -3.52 -20.10
N ARG A 261 -12.07 -4.37 -19.78
CA ARG A 261 -10.81 -3.92 -19.19
C ARG A 261 -10.03 -2.99 -20.13
N SER A 262 -10.06 -3.27 -21.43
CA SER A 262 -9.31 -2.50 -22.43
C SER A 262 -9.75 -1.05 -22.46
N ASP A 263 -11.06 -0.79 -22.41
CA ASP A 263 -11.61 0.58 -22.39
C ASP A 263 -11.20 1.33 -21.11
N ALA A 264 -11.18 0.63 -19.97
CA ALA A 264 -10.74 1.17 -18.70
C ALA A 264 -9.23 1.50 -18.71
N GLU A 265 -8.40 0.64 -19.29
CA GLU A 265 -6.96 0.87 -19.47
C GLU A 265 -6.69 2.05 -20.41
N GLU A 266 -7.36 2.08 -21.57
CA GLU A 266 -7.26 3.18 -22.52
C GLU A 266 -7.62 4.52 -21.86
N CYS A 267 -8.67 4.54 -21.04
CA CYS A 267 -9.09 5.74 -20.30
C CYS A 267 -8.00 6.30 -19.35
N LEU A 268 -7.14 5.44 -18.80
CA LEU A 268 -6.02 5.84 -17.91
C LEU A 268 -4.73 6.16 -18.67
N GLU A 269 -4.57 5.60 -19.86
CA GLU A 269 -3.46 5.84 -20.76
C GLU A 269 -3.63 7.10 -21.61
N LEU A 270 -4.87 7.55 -21.83
CA LEU A 270 -5.18 8.81 -22.50
C LEU A 270 -4.59 9.98 -21.71
N ASP A 271 -3.46 10.47 -22.21
CA ASP A 271 -2.75 11.61 -21.65
C ASP A 271 -3.52 12.89 -22.01
N VAL A 272 -3.71 13.80 -21.05
CA VAL A 272 -4.44 15.07 -21.24
C VAL A 272 -3.82 15.93 -22.35
N SER A 273 -2.56 15.64 -22.67
CA SER A 273 -1.75 16.17 -23.77
C SER A 273 -2.41 16.09 -25.15
N SER A 274 -3.24 15.08 -25.43
CA SER A 274 -3.87 14.92 -26.77
C SER A 274 -5.19 15.68 -26.92
N ALA A 275 -5.98 15.83 -25.85
CA ALA A 275 -7.31 16.47 -25.91
C ALA A 275 -7.25 18.01 -26.02
N THR A 276 -6.10 18.63 -25.70
CA THR A 276 -5.91 20.08 -25.89
C THR A 276 -5.34 20.46 -27.26
N ALA A 277 -4.90 19.48 -28.07
CA ALA A 277 -4.19 19.72 -29.32
C ALA A 277 -5.08 20.10 -30.52
N GLU A 278 -6.41 19.96 -30.43
CA GLU A 278 -7.31 20.24 -31.56
C GLU A 278 -8.01 21.62 -31.49
N SER A 279 -7.76 22.44 -30.46
CA SER A 279 -8.27 23.83 -30.40
C SER A 279 -7.21 24.92 -30.65
N SER A 280 -5.97 24.53 -30.95
CA SER A 280 -4.90 25.42 -31.40
C SER A 280 -4.13 24.80 -32.56
N GLU A 281 -4.55 25.09 -33.78
CA GLU A 281 -3.77 24.86 -34.99
C GLU A 281 -2.36 25.48 -34.87
N GLN A 282 -1.37 24.70 -35.33
CA GLN A 282 -0.14 25.18 -35.97
C GLN A 282 0.84 26.05 -35.15
N ALA A 283 1.48 25.46 -34.14
CA ALA A 283 2.91 25.63 -33.87
C ALA A 283 3.41 24.52 -32.92
N ASP A 284 4.52 23.87 -33.27
CA ASP A 284 5.33 22.96 -32.45
C ASP A 284 4.77 21.56 -32.08
N GLN A 285 4.79 20.66 -33.07
CA GLN A 285 5.05 19.25 -32.83
C GLN A 285 6.57 19.00 -32.72
N SER A 286 6.98 18.19 -31.73
CA SER A 286 8.22 17.38 -31.65
C SER A 286 9.03 17.54 -30.35
N ALA A 287 8.41 17.29 -29.20
CA ALA A 287 9.14 16.86 -28.01
C ALA A 287 8.82 15.39 -27.74
N ALA A 288 9.35 14.50 -28.57
CA ALA A 288 9.29 13.07 -28.30
C ALA A 288 10.17 12.78 -27.08
N THR A 289 9.56 12.56 -25.92
CA THR A 289 10.22 12.14 -24.68
C THR A 289 10.75 10.71 -24.83
N GLN A 290 11.82 10.54 -25.61
CA GLN A 290 12.58 9.29 -25.67
C GLN A 290 13.44 9.20 -24.41
N ALA A 291 12.91 8.52 -23.39
CA ALA A 291 13.72 8.08 -22.25
C ALA A 291 14.70 7.00 -22.74
N GLU A 292 15.99 7.34 -22.87
CA GLU A 292 17.01 6.43 -23.38
C GLU A 292 17.42 5.35 -22.36
N HIS A 293 17.31 5.60 -21.05
CA HIS A 293 17.69 4.64 -20.00
C HIS A 293 16.78 4.70 -18.76
N TYR A 294 16.75 3.61 -17.98
CA TYR A 294 15.85 3.30 -16.84
C TYR A 294 14.84 4.40 -16.43
N VAL A 295 13.70 4.44 -17.13
CA VAL A 295 12.52 5.18 -16.67
C VAL A 295 11.29 4.28 -16.75
N PRO A 296 10.82 3.72 -15.62
CA PRO A 296 9.51 3.09 -15.57
C PRO A 296 8.44 4.10 -16.02
N ARG A 297 7.64 3.76 -17.05
CA ARG A 297 6.70 4.70 -17.72
C ARG A 297 5.80 5.47 -16.74
N GLY A 298 5.32 4.82 -15.68
CA GLY A 298 4.50 5.47 -14.64
C GLY A 298 5.21 6.55 -13.80
N LYS A 299 6.53 6.63 -13.82
CA LYS A 299 7.31 7.62 -13.04
C LYS A 299 7.54 8.94 -13.78
N ILE A 300 7.28 9.00 -15.08
CA ILE A 300 7.44 10.22 -15.91
C ILE A 300 6.32 11.23 -15.60
N LYS A 301 5.08 10.75 -15.39
CA LYS A 301 3.90 11.58 -15.13
C LYS A 301 4.11 12.61 -14.01
N ALA A 302 4.95 12.30 -13.02
CA ALA A 302 5.24 13.19 -11.89
C ALA A 302 5.98 14.50 -12.26
N PHE A 303 6.60 14.58 -13.44
CA PHE A 303 7.43 15.71 -13.88
C PHE A 303 6.94 16.38 -15.17
N LEU A 304 5.89 15.87 -15.83
CA LEU A 304 5.46 16.35 -17.15
C LEU A 304 5.21 17.85 -17.20
N ASN A 305 4.54 18.40 -16.18
CA ASN A 305 4.21 19.83 -16.09
C ASN A 305 5.45 20.71 -15.84
N GLU A 306 6.58 20.13 -15.50
CA GLU A 306 7.80 20.85 -15.19
C GLU A 306 8.81 20.88 -16.33
N LEU A 307 8.64 20.03 -17.34
CA LEU A 307 9.52 19.93 -18.51
C LEU A 307 9.34 21.13 -19.44
N GLN A 308 10.44 21.63 -19.99
CA GLN A 308 10.44 22.60 -21.08
C GLN A 308 10.17 21.92 -22.41
N LEU A 309 9.75 22.71 -23.41
CA LEU A 309 9.52 22.20 -24.76
C LEU A 309 10.81 21.60 -25.33
N GLY A 310 10.77 20.32 -25.70
CA GLY A 310 11.93 19.57 -26.20
C GLY A 310 12.81 18.96 -25.10
N GLU A 311 12.57 19.27 -23.83
CA GLU A 311 13.32 18.68 -22.71
C GLU A 311 12.92 17.21 -22.53
N SER A 312 13.90 16.31 -22.53
CA SER A 312 13.66 14.86 -22.40
C SER A 312 14.18 14.32 -21.07
N ILE A 313 13.41 13.49 -20.38
CA ILE A 313 13.86 12.83 -19.15
C ILE A 313 14.79 11.67 -19.50
N ARG A 314 16.00 11.67 -18.93
CA ARG A 314 17.00 10.61 -19.09
C ARG A 314 17.00 9.60 -17.95
N TYR A 315 16.80 10.07 -16.71
CA TYR A 315 16.75 9.21 -15.53
C TYR A 315 15.73 9.72 -14.50
N VAL A 316 15.13 8.79 -13.74
CA VAL A 316 14.26 9.12 -12.61
C VAL A 316 14.66 8.30 -11.38
N GLY A 317 14.81 8.98 -10.25
CA GLY A 317 15.02 8.39 -8.94
C GLY A 317 13.94 8.78 -7.93
N LYS A 318 13.81 7.96 -6.89
CA LYS A 318 12.90 8.15 -5.75
C LYS A 318 13.67 7.83 -4.47
N GLY A 319 13.44 8.59 -3.42
CA GLY A 319 13.95 8.25 -2.10
C GLY A 319 13.54 9.26 -1.04
N GLY A 320 14.41 9.47 -0.06
CA GLY A 320 14.12 10.26 1.13
C GLY A 320 14.41 11.76 0.97
N PRO A 321 14.39 12.51 2.09
CA PRO A 321 14.31 13.96 2.09
C PRO A 321 15.44 14.65 1.32
N ILE A 322 15.13 15.85 0.82
CA ILE A 322 16.11 16.73 0.19
C ILE A 322 16.75 17.58 1.29
N GLU A 323 18.05 17.40 1.50
CA GLU A 323 18.87 18.18 2.44
C GLU A 323 19.61 19.26 1.65
N ILE A 324 19.46 20.54 2.01
CA ILE A 324 20.08 21.67 1.31
C ILE A 324 21.04 22.37 2.28
N GLU A 325 22.34 22.27 2.00
CA GLU A 325 23.39 22.89 2.80
C GLU A 325 23.78 24.26 2.21
N ARG A 326 23.65 25.33 3.00
CA ARG A 326 24.03 26.71 2.62
C ARG A 326 24.71 27.42 3.79
N GLY A 327 25.95 27.88 3.60
CA GLY A 327 26.61 28.75 4.59
C GLY A 327 26.82 28.16 6.00
N GLY A 328 26.78 26.84 6.14
CA GLY A 328 26.86 26.15 7.44
C GLY A 328 25.51 25.69 8.01
N ASP A 329 24.40 26.12 7.42
CA ASP A 329 23.05 25.68 7.78
C ASP A 329 22.57 24.55 6.86
N THR A 330 21.76 23.63 7.40
CA THR A 330 21.11 22.55 6.66
C THR A 330 19.59 22.69 6.74
N GLU A 331 18.96 22.94 5.60
CA GLU A 331 17.51 22.90 5.44
C GLU A 331 17.09 21.49 5.02
N ILE A 332 16.09 20.90 5.68
CA ILE A 332 15.57 19.57 5.35
C ILE A 332 14.15 19.71 4.81
N VAL A 333 13.96 19.28 3.57
CA VAL A 333 12.68 19.32 2.87
C VAL A 333 12.11 17.90 2.81
N THR A 334 11.08 17.66 3.60
CA THR A 334 10.35 16.38 3.70
C THR A 334 8.97 16.49 3.07
N SER A 335 8.56 15.42 2.41
CA SER A 335 7.21 15.18 1.91
C SER A 335 6.39 14.39 2.92
N MET A 336 5.06 14.46 2.80
CA MET A 336 4.16 13.62 3.62
C MET A 336 4.38 12.12 3.42
N SER A 337 4.82 11.74 2.22
CA SER A 337 5.04 10.34 1.86
C SER A 337 6.46 9.85 2.20
N GLY A 338 7.38 10.75 2.53
CA GLY A 338 8.81 10.44 2.67
C GLY A 338 9.46 9.97 1.36
N LEU A 339 8.91 10.38 0.23
CA LEU A 339 9.20 9.84 -1.10
C LEU A 339 9.45 10.96 -2.11
N GLU A 340 10.51 11.72 -1.87
CA GLU A 340 11.05 12.72 -2.77
C GLU A 340 11.54 12.09 -4.07
N ARG A 341 11.49 12.87 -5.14
CA ARG A 341 11.85 12.41 -6.49
C ARG A 341 12.94 13.28 -7.08
N ILE A 342 13.76 12.68 -7.93
CA ILE A 342 14.74 13.35 -8.78
C ILE A 342 14.50 12.93 -10.22
N ALA A 343 14.49 13.90 -11.14
CA ALA A 343 14.56 13.66 -12.57
C ALA A 343 15.82 14.32 -13.12
N ILE A 344 16.55 13.59 -13.96
CA ILE A 344 17.70 14.10 -14.71
C ILE A 344 17.26 14.17 -16.16
N THR A 345 17.27 15.36 -16.74
CA THR A 345 16.78 15.62 -18.09
C THR A 345 17.94 15.92 -19.05
N SER A 346 17.64 16.15 -20.32
CA SER A 346 18.62 16.66 -21.29
C SER A 346 19.20 18.01 -20.89
N ASP A 347 18.50 18.79 -20.06
CA ASP A 347 18.80 20.22 -19.86
C ASP A 347 19.15 20.56 -18.40
N ARG A 348 18.66 19.78 -17.43
CA ARG A 348 18.81 20.09 -15.99
C ARG A 348 18.49 18.91 -15.07
N VAL A 349 18.65 19.15 -13.77
CA VAL A 349 18.19 18.25 -12.71
C VAL A 349 16.98 18.87 -12.00
N ILE A 350 15.90 18.10 -11.86
CA ILE A 350 14.68 18.51 -11.16
C ILE A 350 14.52 17.66 -9.89
N LEU A 351 14.49 18.31 -8.73
CA LEU A 351 14.13 17.68 -7.45
C LEU A 351 12.69 18.07 -7.10
N LYS A 352 11.88 17.10 -6.67
CA LYS A 352 10.47 17.29 -6.31
C LYS A 352 10.20 16.74 -4.91
N SER A 353 9.54 17.54 -4.07
CA SER A 353 8.99 17.12 -2.77
C SER A 353 7.51 17.49 -2.68
N SER A 354 6.64 16.53 -2.37
CA SER A 354 5.19 16.74 -2.25
C SER A 354 4.80 17.06 -0.81
N GLN A 355 4.43 18.32 -0.55
CA GLN A 355 4.02 18.79 0.77
C GLN A 355 2.51 19.02 0.84
N VAL A 356 1.99 19.15 2.07
CA VAL A 356 0.57 19.46 2.32
C VAL A 356 0.14 20.73 1.58
N THR A 357 1.00 21.74 1.53
CA THR A 357 0.73 23.05 0.94
C THR A 357 0.97 23.10 -0.57
N GLY A 358 1.40 21.99 -1.18
CA GLY A 358 1.72 21.91 -2.60
C GLY A 358 3.07 21.23 -2.87
N ASP A 359 3.35 21.00 -4.14
CA ASP A 359 4.62 20.45 -4.59
C ASP A 359 5.70 21.54 -4.60
N VAL A 360 6.87 21.23 -4.04
CA VAL A 360 8.07 22.06 -4.07
C VAL A 360 9.05 21.49 -5.09
N TYR A 361 9.58 22.36 -5.96
CA TYR A 361 10.50 21.98 -7.03
C TYR A 361 11.82 22.75 -6.92
N TYR A 362 12.93 22.04 -7.11
CA TYR A 362 14.25 22.64 -7.34
C TYR A 362 14.73 22.26 -8.74
N LYS A 363 14.84 23.26 -9.62
CA LYS A 363 15.24 23.09 -11.02
C LYS A 363 16.67 23.62 -11.15
N LEU A 364 17.65 22.72 -11.20
CA LEU A 364 19.08 23.04 -11.20
C LEU A 364 19.63 22.86 -12.60
N SER A 365 19.89 23.96 -13.30
CA SER A 365 20.44 23.92 -14.65
C SER A 365 21.89 23.45 -14.63
N TYR A 366 22.36 22.78 -15.70
CA TYR A 366 23.70 22.21 -15.73
C TYR A 366 24.82 23.28 -15.62
N ASP A 367 24.56 24.50 -16.07
CA ASP A 367 25.45 25.66 -15.93
C ASP A 367 25.55 26.20 -14.48
N GLU A 368 24.55 25.96 -13.64
CA GLU A 368 24.55 26.31 -12.22
C GLU A 368 25.28 25.27 -11.36
N LEU A 369 25.37 24.04 -11.85
CA LEU A 369 26.03 22.94 -11.17
C LEU A 369 27.56 23.13 -11.24
N ARG A 370 28.23 22.92 -10.10
CA ARG A 370 29.69 22.87 -9.97
C ARG A 370 30.21 21.43 -9.88
N GLY A 371 29.31 20.47 -9.75
CA GLY A 371 29.60 19.04 -9.79
C GLY A 371 28.54 18.21 -9.09
N ALA A 372 28.57 16.91 -9.35
CA ALA A 372 27.72 15.92 -8.71
C ALA A 372 28.58 14.82 -8.07
N ASP A 373 28.15 14.21 -6.97
CA ASP A 373 28.84 13.10 -6.32
C ASP A 373 27.85 12.06 -5.79
N LEU A 374 28.23 10.77 -5.83
CA LEU A 374 27.45 9.67 -5.28
C LEU A 374 28.16 9.09 -4.06
N LYS A 375 27.50 9.12 -2.90
CA LYS A 375 27.91 8.37 -1.70
C LYS A 375 27.04 7.13 -1.56
N THR A 376 27.66 5.96 -1.51
CA THR A 376 26.94 4.69 -1.36
C THR A 376 27.32 4.05 -0.03
N GLY A 377 26.39 4.02 0.92
CA GLY A 377 26.47 3.19 2.11
C GLY A 377 25.93 1.79 1.86
N ILE A 378 25.91 0.96 2.93
CA ILE A 378 25.37 -0.41 2.89
C ILE A 378 23.87 -0.38 2.55
N ILE A 379 23.12 0.56 3.14
CA ILE A 379 21.66 0.64 3.00
C ILE A 379 21.23 1.83 2.12
N ASN A 380 22.00 2.93 2.13
CA ASN A 380 21.56 4.20 1.54
C ASN A 380 22.48 4.69 0.42
N LYS A 381 21.89 5.16 -0.68
CA LYS A 381 22.58 5.89 -1.75
C LYS A 381 22.24 7.38 -1.59
N LYS A 382 23.23 8.28 -1.64
CA LYS A 382 23.05 9.73 -1.50
C LYS A 382 23.70 10.43 -2.70
N ILE A 383 22.89 11.06 -3.55
CA ILE A 383 23.37 11.93 -4.62
C ILE A 383 23.54 13.34 -4.05
N SER A 384 24.67 13.97 -4.31
CA SER A 384 25.00 15.34 -3.89
C SER A 384 25.23 16.19 -5.12
N LEU A 385 24.53 17.32 -5.25
CA LEU A 385 24.62 18.28 -6.35
C LEU A 385 25.13 19.60 -5.78
N ARG A 386 26.32 20.03 -6.19
CA ARG A 386 26.93 21.29 -5.73
C ARG A 386 26.57 22.41 -6.71
N THR A 387 26.16 23.55 -6.19
CA THR A 387 25.90 24.77 -6.97
C THR A 387 26.69 25.95 -6.39
N GLY A 388 26.60 27.12 -7.01
CA GLY A 388 27.14 28.36 -6.42
C GLY A 388 26.44 28.81 -5.14
N TYR A 389 25.23 28.30 -4.87
CA TYR A 389 24.37 28.76 -3.77
C TYR A 389 24.22 27.74 -2.64
N GLY A 390 24.67 26.50 -2.82
CA GLY A 390 24.60 25.45 -1.81
C GLY A 390 24.87 24.05 -2.35
N THR A 391 24.78 23.06 -1.48
CA THR A 391 24.83 21.64 -1.86
C THR A 391 23.49 20.99 -1.58
N TYR A 392 22.89 20.39 -2.60
CA TYR A 392 21.65 19.65 -2.50
C TYR A 392 21.97 18.18 -2.36
N HIS A 393 21.37 17.52 -1.39
CA HIS A 393 21.50 16.09 -1.23
C HIS A 393 20.15 15.41 -1.26
N ILE A 394 20.09 14.29 -1.96
CA ILE A 394 18.91 13.42 -1.98
C ILE A 394 19.33 11.99 -1.69
N LYS A 395 18.68 11.38 -0.70
CA LYS A 395 18.80 9.94 -0.45
C LYS A 395 17.94 9.21 -1.47
N ILE A 396 18.49 8.24 -2.18
CA ILE A 396 17.78 7.48 -3.22
C ILE A 396 17.64 6.04 -2.76
N SER A 397 16.41 5.54 -2.74
CA SER A 397 16.11 4.13 -2.51
C SER A 397 16.02 3.36 -3.84
N ASN A 398 15.51 4.00 -4.90
CA ASN A 398 15.35 3.44 -6.23
C ASN A 398 15.75 4.49 -7.29
N PRO A 399 16.62 4.20 -8.27
CA PRO A 399 17.07 2.88 -8.74
C PRO A 399 18.23 2.28 -7.94
N ASP A 400 18.79 1.16 -8.39
CA ASP A 400 19.93 0.49 -7.76
C ASP A 400 21.22 1.33 -7.79
N LYS A 401 22.30 0.78 -7.22
CA LYS A 401 23.59 1.47 -7.06
C LYS A 401 24.25 1.79 -8.40
N GLU A 402 24.13 0.93 -9.40
CA GLU A 402 24.78 1.10 -10.71
C GLU A 402 24.05 2.17 -11.52
N SER A 403 22.72 2.11 -11.53
CA SER A 403 21.87 3.14 -12.11
C SER A 403 22.14 4.52 -11.50
N CYS A 404 22.31 4.60 -10.17
CA CYS A 404 22.68 5.85 -9.51
C CYS A 404 24.07 6.37 -9.92
N ARG A 405 25.02 5.49 -10.28
CA ARG A 405 26.32 5.91 -10.82
C ARG A 405 26.16 6.48 -12.22
N GLU A 406 25.42 5.80 -13.08
CA GLU A 406 25.13 6.29 -14.45
C GLU A 406 24.46 7.67 -14.42
N MET A 407 23.48 7.86 -13.52
CA MET A 407 22.85 9.14 -13.26
C MET A 407 23.87 10.25 -12.94
N VAL A 408 24.77 10.00 -11.99
CA VAL A 408 25.78 10.99 -11.58
C VAL A 408 26.84 11.21 -12.67
N ASP A 409 27.26 10.16 -13.37
CA ASP A 409 28.21 10.27 -14.48
C ASP A 409 27.62 11.05 -15.66
N PHE A 410 26.32 10.88 -15.94
CA PHE A 410 25.62 11.70 -16.92
C PHE A 410 25.63 13.16 -16.51
N ILE A 411 25.25 13.49 -15.27
CA ILE A 411 25.29 14.89 -14.78
C ILE A 411 26.71 15.46 -14.91
N LYS A 412 27.74 14.71 -14.49
CA LYS A 412 29.14 15.17 -14.60
C LYS A 412 29.56 15.51 -16.02
N LYS A 413 29.08 14.76 -17.02
CA LYS A 413 29.35 15.03 -18.44
C LYS A 413 28.70 16.32 -18.94
N GLN A 414 27.56 16.72 -18.37
CA GLN A 414 26.85 17.95 -18.76
C GLN A 414 27.42 19.21 -18.08
N VAL A 415 28.10 19.07 -16.96
CA VAL A 415 28.67 20.19 -16.17
C VAL A 415 30.04 20.68 -16.71
N CYS A 416 30.55 20.06 -17.77
CA CYS A 416 31.88 20.34 -18.34
C CYS A 416 31.90 21.53 -19.30
#